data_AF-A0A285NDL2-F1
#
_entry.id   AF-A0A285NDL2-F1
#
_cell.length_a   1.000
_cell.length_b   1.000
_cell.length_c   1.000
_cell.angle_alpha   90.00
_cell.angle_beta   90.00
_cell.angle_gamma   90.00
#
_symmetry.space_group_name_H-M   'P 1'
#
loop_
_entity.id
_entity.type
_entity.pdbx_description
1 polymer ?
#
loop_
_entity_poly.entity_id
_entity_poly.type
_entity_poly.pdbx_seq_one_letter_code
_entity_poly.pdbx_strand_id
1 'polypeptide(L)'
;MTSGEIASVPLRDPNEVMKLARLGSIHQSRLSFMRILTRRMAREKWSFDRPVFEIDDQGVGHAVYSAHSPERSYSLVAFAHDLPAEKRSDRVIAEAWDATFTLFDGVPTKADIERLSQNVPLQEVGRVTGSELSVSRANRSVRLWEHVVTCLSDGKQPDLEQIEAVGYLMRTTAVYGSGKLGAADREMIATREEFSTPFQVEMLSVYLTRAFVRDLVQHVAKAKGGDKAVDLDIEIARSMGIGNSTGLGMAPFLLNHPVLFNNWVAARETAIARVRALDMISDSEVELFRSLLERSVLSAEHWHSAHEIQIGKLADLRGDLNKLRDHLKSFDFAASRPWDKLYIWAEQNLSLEGQECLASLMLEPYSGIVDDLGDRMAADNTPTFRIAGAMTLGVLKDVLEDAYGWALKTDWSDPQNKAKAWYVSEEKLEPRLGERFEEPIENYEQPLAPGRDAADLYEALKHWPCETNVAEFLLRHPEYRHIVRRAQIVNRAPYAEIRDNTISSDVLPIDMLRCKLAFFGAVHFDPRSDRWVRICMYGDAPFPEELSKANADFWVYPEQKEVQS
;
A
#
# COMPACT_ATOMS: atom_id res chain seq x y z
N MET A 1 -7.95 43.49 -7.37
CA MET A 1 -8.53 42.77 -8.52
C MET A 1 -9.24 41.56 -7.95
N THR A 2 -10.54 41.50 -8.18
CA THR A 2 -11.48 40.51 -7.65
C THR A 2 -11.08 39.10 -8.06
N SER A 3 -10.98 38.22 -7.05
CA SER A 3 -10.86 36.78 -7.17
C SER A 3 -12.00 36.24 -8.03
N GLY A 4 -11.72 36.00 -9.32
CA GLY A 4 -12.60 35.22 -10.17
C GLY A 4 -12.65 33.80 -9.63
N GLU A 5 -13.86 33.30 -9.36
CA GLU A 5 -14.10 31.88 -9.15
C GLU A 5 -13.57 31.11 -10.36
N ILE A 6 -12.41 30.48 -10.20
CA ILE A 6 -11.91 29.49 -11.16
C ILE A 6 -12.93 28.35 -11.12
N ALA A 7 -13.65 28.11 -12.22
CA ALA A 7 -14.57 26.99 -12.34
C ALA A 7 -13.83 25.68 -12.00
N SER A 8 -14.05 25.13 -10.81
CA SER A 8 -13.32 23.97 -10.31
C SER A 8 -13.75 22.72 -11.06
N VAL A 9 -12.79 21.93 -11.54
CA VAL A 9 -13.08 20.57 -12.01
C VAL A 9 -13.59 19.78 -10.80
N PRO A 10 -14.79 19.14 -10.86
CA PRO A 10 -15.32 18.39 -9.73
C PRO A 10 -14.48 17.14 -9.47
N LEU A 11 -14.54 16.64 -8.22
CA LEU A 11 -14.02 15.31 -7.92
C LEU A 11 -14.79 14.26 -8.72
N ARG A 12 -14.13 13.15 -9.08
CA ARG A 12 -14.79 12.05 -9.80
C ARG A 12 -15.84 11.39 -8.93
N ASP A 13 -16.96 10.99 -9.53
CA ASP A 13 -18.10 10.43 -8.82
C ASP A 13 -17.67 9.16 -8.03
N PRO A 14 -17.98 9.04 -6.73
CA PRO A 14 -17.73 7.82 -5.97
C PRO A 14 -18.32 6.55 -6.61
N ASN A 15 -19.43 6.64 -7.35
CA ASN A 15 -20.01 5.53 -8.12
C ASN A 15 -19.09 5.00 -9.22
N GLU A 16 -18.16 5.82 -9.69
CA GLU A 16 -17.13 5.46 -10.65
C GLU A 16 -15.84 5.04 -9.95
N VAL A 17 -15.36 5.85 -8.99
CA VAL A 17 -14.06 5.66 -8.34
C VAL A 17 -14.03 4.42 -7.45
N MET A 18 -15.11 4.17 -6.71
CA MET A 18 -15.15 3.12 -5.67
C MET A 18 -15.54 1.74 -6.20
N LYS A 19 -15.47 1.54 -7.52
CA LYS A 19 -15.63 0.25 -8.18
C LYS A 19 -14.35 -0.58 -8.05
N LEU A 20 -14.48 -1.86 -7.73
CA LEU A 20 -13.33 -2.75 -7.51
C LEU A 20 -12.38 -2.76 -8.70
N ALA A 21 -12.91 -2.85 -9.92
CA ALA A 21 -12.09 -2.83 -11.13
C ALA A 21 -11.23 -1.55 -11.27
N ARG A 22 -11.78 -0.38 -10.93
CA ARG A 22 -11.03 0.90 -10.97
C ARG A 22 -10.06 1.02 -9.81
N LEU A 23 -10.47 0.68 -8.58
CA LEU A 23 -9.59 0.64 -7.40
C LEU A 23 -8.38 -0.28 -7.64
N GLY A 24 -8.62 -1.45 -8.23
CA GLY A 24 -7.58 -2.43 -8.60
C GLY A 24 -6.69 -2.01 -9.77
N SER A 25 -7.02 -0.90 -10.44
CA SER A 25 -6.24 -0.30 -11.52
C SER A 25 -5.42 0.91 -11.07
N ILE A 26 -5.51 1.33 -9.79
CA ILE A 26 -4.75 2.47 -9.27
C ILE A 26 -3.24 2.17 -9.31
N HIS A 27 -2.47 3.15 -9.77
CA HIS A 27 -1.00 3.14 -9.77
C HIS A 27 -0.44 4.02 -8.64
N GLN A 28 0.81 3.75 -8.23
CA GLN A 28 1.51 4.64 -7.30
C GLN A 28 1.54 6.08 -7.83
N SER A 29 1.53 7.05 -6.93
CA SER A 29 1.68 8.48 -7.24
C SER A 29 2.55 9.18 -6.20
N ARG A 30 2.72 10.50 -6.33
CA ARG A 30 3.37 11.33 -5.31
C ARG A 30 2.78 11.13 -3.92
N LEU A 31 1.49 10.81 -3.80
CA LEU A 31 0.81 10.57 -2.52
C LEU A 31 1.12 9.21 -1.88
N SER A 32 1.98 8.40 -2.50
CA SER A 32 2.30 7.07 -1.97
C SER A 32 3.18 7.15 -0.72
N PHE A 33 2.89 6.32 0.29
CA PHE A 33 3.48 6.42 1.62
C PHE A 33 5.00 6.23 1.64
N MET A 34 5.56 5.30 0.85
CA MET A 34 7.02 5.14 0.73
C MET A 34 7.67 6.42 0.18
N ARG A 35 7.06 7.05 -0.82
CA ARG A 35 7.59 8.25 -1.46
C ARG A 35 7.43 9.50 -0.58
N ILE A 36 6.32 9.60 0.15
CA ILE A 36 6.15 10.63 1.18
C ILE A 36 7.29 10.54 2.21
N LEU A 37 7.61 9.32 2.68
CA LEU A 37 8.68 9.11 3.64
C LEU A 37 10.05 9.52 3.08
N THR A 38 10.42 9.03 1.88
CA THR A 38 11.74 9.36 1.29
C THR A 38 11.88 10.86 1.03
N ARG A 39 10.84 11.52 0.50
CA ARG A 39 10.83 12.99 0.33
C ARG A 39 10.98 13.71 1.67
N ARG A 40 10.27 13.25 2.71
CA ARG A 40 10.35 13.84 4.05
C ARG A 40 11.76 13.71 4.62
N MET A 41 12.30 12.49 4.67
CA MET A 41 13.64 12.21 5.19
C MET A 41 14.70 13.09 4.50
N ALA A 42 14.63 13.23 3.17
CA ALA A 42 15.54 14.10 2.41
C ALA A 42 15.31 15.61 2.66
N ARG A 43 14.05 16.05 2.79
CA ARG A 43 13.71 17.46 3.04
C ARG A 43 14.21 17.91 4.41
N GLU A 44 13.99 17.08 5.42
CA GLU A 44 14.36 17.32 6.82
C GLU A 44 15.80 16.93 7.14
N LYS A 45 16.55 16.41 6.15
CA LYS A 45 17.96 16.01 6.28
C LYS A 45 18.16 15.00 7.41
N TRP A 46 17.32 13.97 7.44
CA TRP A 46 17.50 12.89 8.40
C TRP A 46 18.88 12.26 8.21
N SER A 47 19.56 11.95 9.31
CA SER A 47 20.83 11.24 9.29
C SER A 47 20.64 9.79 9.73
N PHE A 48 21.55 8.92 9.30
CA PHE A 48 21.47 7.50 9.59
C PHE A 48 22.82 6.97 10.07
N ASP A 49 22.79 6.06 11.02
CA ASP A 49 23.97 5.32 11.46
C ASP A 49 23.64 3.87 11.84
N ARG A 50 24.69 3.10 12.10
CA ARG A 50 24.62 1.68 12.44
C ARG A 50 25.42 1.45 13.72
N PRO A 51 24.83 1.72 14.90
CA PRO A 51 25.59 1.76 16.15
C PRO A 51 25.99 0.37 16.63
N VAL A 52 25.33 -0.69 16.14
CA VAL A 52 25.61 -2.09 16.49
C VAL A 52 25.57 -2.95 15.24
N PHE A 53 26.60 -3.78 15.05
CA PHE A 53 26.62 -4.84 14.04
C PHE A 53 27.40 -6.04 14.63
N GLU A 54 26.70 -6.84 15.42
CA GLU A 54 27.22 -8.05 16.08
C GLU A 54 26.66 -9.28 15.36
N ILE A 55 27.11 -9.46 14.12
CA ILE A 55 26.76 -10.59 13.25
C ILE A 55 28.03 -11.43 13.05
N ASP A 56 27.92 -12.73 13.28
CA ASP A 56 29.03 -13.68 13.12
C ASP A 56 29.29 -14.04 11.63
N ASP A 57 30.30 -14.87 11.41
CA ASP A 57 30.70 -15.30 10.06
C ASP A 57 29.65 -16.15 9.33
N GLN A 58 28.67 -16.70 10.06
CA GLN A 58 27.53 -17.44 9.49
C GLN A 58 26.33 -16.54 9.19
N GLY A 59 26.41 -15.25 9.52
CA GLY A 59 25.32 -14.31 9.35
C GLY A 59 24.27 -14.41 10.45
N VAL A 60 24.63 -14.86 11.66
CA VAL A 60 23.76 -14.97 12.83
C VAL A 60 24.14 -13.92 13.86
N GLY A 61 23.15 -13.33 14.54
CA GLY A 61 23.38 -12.33 15.57
C GLY A 61 22.39 -11.16 15.50
N HIS A 62 22.85 -9.94 15.78
CA HIS A 62 21.99 -8.77 15.72
C HIS A 62 22.70 -7.51 15.21
N ALA A 63 21.89 -6.59 14.69
CA ALA A 63 22.35 -5.27 14.26
C ALA A 63 21.31 -4.20 14.60
N VAL A 64 21.76 -2.95 14.74
CA VAL A 64 20.91 -1.79 14.97
C VAL A 64 21.18 -0.77 13.87
N TYR A 65 20.11 -0.24 13.27
CA TYR A 65 20.16 0.84 12.29
C TYR A 65 19.30 1.99 12.78
N SER A 66 19.89 3.17 12.98
CA SER A 66 19.21 4.32 13.54
C SER A 66 18.93 5.36 12.45
N ALA A 67 17.71 5.88 12.44
CA ALA A 67 17.30 7.05 11.68
C ALA A 67 17.06 8.20 12.65
N HIS A 68 17.71 9.34 12.39
CA HIS A 68 17.63 10.54 13.22
C HIS A 68 16.88 11.64 12.46
N SER A 69 15.67 11.94 12.91
CA SER A 69 14.95 13.14 12.52
C SER A 69 15.49 14.35 13.30
N PRO A 70 15.08 15.58 12.95
CA PRO A 70 15.44 16.76 13.75
C PRO A 70 15.00 16.70 15.22
N GLU A 71 13.96 15.92 15.53
CA GLU A 71 13.38 15.86 16.88
C GLU A 71 13.61 14.53 17.61
N ARG A 72 13.75 13.42 16.88
CA ARG A 72 13.69 12.05 17.43
C ARG A 72 14.62 11.10 16.71
N SER A 73 14.87 9.97 17.35
CA SER A 73 15.60 8.84 16.76
C SER A 73 14.71 7.61 16.74
N TYR A 74 14.84 6.80 15.71
CA TYR A 74 14.13 5.54 15.54
C TYR A 74 15.12 4.47 15.10
N SER A 75 15.16 3.34 15.80
CA SER A 75 16.16 2.32 15.53
C SER A 75 15.53 0.99 15.15
N LEU A 76 15.85 0.49 13.96
CA LEU A 76 15.54 -0.89 13.61
C LEU A 76 16.51 -1.82 14.34
N VAL A 77 15.99 -2.67 15.22
CA VAL A 77 16.73 -3.79 15.81
C VAL A 77 16.46 -5.02 14.94
N ALA A 78 17.50 -5.53 14.31
CA ALA A 78 17.45 -6.71 13.45
C ALA A 78 18.12 -7.90 14.14
N PHE A 79 17.41 -9.03 14.21
CA PHE A 79 17.96 -10.31 14.66
C PHE A 79 18.03 -11.26 13.47
N ALA A 80 19.23 -11.75 13.17
CA ALA A 80 19.51 -12.72 12.12
C ALA A 80 19.68 -14.11 12.75
N HIS A 81 19.00 -15.10 12.18
CA HIS A 81 18.95 -16.45 12.74
C HIS A 81 19.53 -17.47 11.75
N ASP A 82 20.09 -18.56 12.28
CA ASP A 82 20.30 -19.74 11.47
C ASP A 82 18.99 -20.51 11.33
N LEU A 83 18.55 -20.69 10.10
CA LEU A 83 17.31 -21.39 9.79
C LEU A 83 17.60 -22.48 8.73
N PRO A 84 17.37 -23.77 9.06
CA PRO A 84 17.47 -24.83 8.08
C PRO A 84 16.50 -24.63 6.90
N ALA A 85 16.91 -25.01 5.70
CA ALA A 85 16.16 -24.73 4.46
C ALA A 85 14.75 -25.33 4.47
N GLU A 86 14.59 -26.50 5.08
CA GLU A 86 13.32 -27.21 5.23
C GLU A 86 12.33 -26.51 6.17
N LYS A 87 12.81 -25.59 7.03
CA LYS A 87 11.95 -24.79 7.92
C LYS A 87 11.55 -23.44 7.33
N ARG A 88 12.12 -23.05 6.18
CA ARG A 88 11.77 -21.79 5.50
C ARG A 88 10.39 -21.90 4.87
N SER A 89 9.48 -21.05 5.32
CA SER A 89 8.12 -20.96 4.80
C SER A 89 7.74 -19.53 4.52
N ASP A 90 7.17 -19.30 3.34
CA ASP A 90 6.70 -17.98 2.92
C ASP A 90 5.34 -17.60 3.49
N ARG A 91 4.79 -18.46 4.35
CA ARG A 91 3.50 -18.27 4.97
C ARG A 91 3.67 -17.52 6.28
N VAL A 92 2.67 -16.70 6.59
CA VAL A 92 2.60 -15.95 7.86
C VAL A 92 2.60 -16.89 9.07
N ILE A 93 2.09 -18.11 8.90
CA ILE A 93 2.02 -19.17 9.94
C ILE A 93 3.32 -19.95 10.18
N ALA A 94 4.45 -19.52 9.61
CA ALA A 94 5.72 -20.16 9.93
C ALA A 94 6.03 -20.00 11.43
N GLU A 95 6.89 -20.85 11.98
CA GLU A 95 7.31 -20.76 13.39
C GLU A 95 8.75 -20.24 13.54
N ALA A 96 9.45 -20.03 12.42
CA ALA A 96 10.82 -19.55 12.39
C ALA A 96 11.12 -18.79 11.10
N TRP A 97 12.05 -17.84 11.18
CA TRP A 97 12.42 -16.92 10.10
C TRP A 97 13.92 -16.69 10.04
N ASP A 98 14.46 -16.40 8.85
CA ASP A 98 15.89 -16.06 8.69
C ASP A 98 16.23 -14.74 9.39
N ALA A 99 15.26 -13.81 9.50
CA ALA A 99 15.44 -12.58 10.26
C ALA A 99 14.11 -12.07 10.86
N THR A 100 14.21 -11.45 12.03
CA THR A 100 13.10 -10.78 12.72
C THR A 100 13.50 -9.39 13.18
N PHE A 101 12.56 -8.46 13.19
CA PHE A 101 12.86 -7.05 13.40
C PHE A 101 11.86 -6.37 14.32
N THR A 102 12.30 -5.29 14.95
CA THR A 102 11.41 -4.31 15.55
C THR A 102 11.92 -2.90 15.30
N LEU A 103 11.02 -1.95 15.04
CA LEU A 103 11.37 -0.53 15.03
C LEU A 103 11.18 0.01 16.45
N PHE A 104 12.28 0.35 17.10
CA PHE A 104 12.34 0.89 18.45
C PHE A 104 12.22 2.42 18.45
N ASP A 105 11.50 2.95 19.43
CA ASP A 105 11.36 4.39 19.67
C ASP A 105 12.55 4.92 20.47
N GLY A 106 13.50 5.55 19.77
CA GLY A 106 14.79 5.98 20.31
C GLY A 106 15.93 5.06 19.86
N VAL A 107 17.04 5.12 20.62
CA VAL A 107 18.21 4.24 20.44
C VAL A 107 18.20 3.19 21.56
N PRO A 108 18.15 1.89 21.25
CA PRO A 108 18.00 0.85 22.26
C PRO A 108 19.27 0.69 23.10
N THR A 109 19.10 0.44 24.40
CA THR A 109 20.20 0.05 25.28
C THR A 109 20.55 -1.43 25.09
N LYS A 110 21.69 -1.87 25.66
CA LYS A 110 22.04 -3.31 25.69
C LYS A 110 20.96 -4.16 26.38
N ALA A 111 20.34 -3.64 27.43
CA ALA A 111 19.26 -4.33 28.13
C ALA A 111 17.99 -4.43 27.27
N ASP A 112 17.69 -3.42 26.46
CA ASP A 112 16.60 -3.47 25.50
C ASP A 112 16.86 -4.55 24.44
N ILE A 113 18.06 -4.60 23.87
CA ILE A 113 18.44 -5.60 22.88
C ILE A 113 18.35 -7.01 23.47
N GLU A 114 18.85 -7.22 24.70
CA GLU A 114 18.76 -8.52 25.38
C GLU A 114 17.30 -8.95 25.57
N ARG A 115 16.44 -8.06 26.07
CA ARG A 115 14.98 -8.31 26.21
C ARG A 115 14.33 -8.62 24.87
N LEU A 116 14.64 -7.84 23.83
CA LEU A 116 14.05 -7.97 22.50
C LEU A 116 14.49 -9.27 21.82
N SER A 117 15.73 -9.72 22.02
CA SER A 117 16.21 -10.99 21.46
C SER A 117 15.42 -12.21 21.95
N GLN A 118 14.82 -12.12 23.14
CA GLN A 118 14.00 -13.18 23.71
C GLN A 118 12.53 -13.13 23.26
N ASN A 119 12.07 -12.03 22.65
CA ASN A 119 10.65 -11.80 22.37
C ASN A 119 10.32 -11.55 20.89
N VAL A 120 11.15 -10.77 20.18
CA VAL A 120 10.93 -10.45 18.77
C VAL A 120 10.97 -11.70 17.90
N PRO A 121 11.90 -12.66 18.08
CA PRO A 121 11.90 -13.90 17.29
C PRO A 121 10.67 -14.78 17.50
N LEU A 122 10.00 -14.67 18.65
CA LEU A 122 8.83 -15.48 19.02
C LEU A 122 7.53 -15.03 18.32
N GLN A 123 7.49 -13.82 17.76
CA GLN A 123 6.34 -13.29 17.01
C GLN A 123 5.01 -13.43 17.78
N GLU A 124 4.04 -14.22 17.29
CA GLU A 124 2.70 -14.38 17.89
C GLU A 124 2.72 -14.85 19.36
N VAL A 125 3.74 -15.63 19.76
CA VAL A 125 3.93 -16.07 21.16
C VAL A 125 4.80 -15.11 21.98
N GLY A 126 5.53 -14.20 21.32
CA GLY A 126 6.33 -13.16 21.98
C GLY A 126 5.52 -11.92 22.35
N ARG A 127 6.05 -11.09 23.24
CA ARG A 127 5.45 -9.79 23.57
C ARG A 127 6.50 -8.69 23.59
N VAL A 128 6.16 -7.58 22.94
CA VAL A 128 6.91 -6.33 23.00
C VAL A 128 6.16 -5.32 23.86
N THR A 129 6.66 -4.10 23.94
CA THR A 129 6.15 -3.01 24.77
C THR A 129 5.85 -1.78 23.94
N GLY A 130 5.32 -0.73 24.58
CA GLY A 130 5.06 0.55 23.93
C GLY A 130 6.29 1.30 23.42
N SER A 131 7.52 0.81 23.68
CA SER A 131 8.75 1.31 23.08
C SER A 131 9.05 0.73 21.70
N GLU A 132 8.33 -0.31 21.29
CA GLU A 132 8.45 -0.92 19.97
C GLU A 132 7.28 -0.47 19.09
N LEU A 133 7.57 0.28 18.02
CA LEU A 133 6.57 0.86 17.12
C LEU A 133 6.07 -0.13 16.07
N SER A 134 6.93 -1.07 15.66
CA SER A 134 6.56 -2.16 14.76
C SER A 134 7.31 -3.44 15.10
N VAL A 135 6.77 -4.58 14.68
CA VAL A 135 7.42 -5.89 14.72
C VAL A 135 7.25 -6.55 13.36
N SER A 136 8.34 -7.07 12.79
CA SER A 136 8.32 -7.69 11.48
C SER A 136 9.23 -8.92 11.41
N ARG A 137 9.13 -9.62 10.29
CA ARG A 137 9.86 -10.86 10.03
C ARG A 137 10.05 -11.07 8.53
N ALA A 138 11.17 -11.69 8.16
CA ALA A 138 11.52 -11.93 6.77
C ALA A 138 12.27 -13.25 6.57
N ASN A 139 12.12 -13.81 5.37
CA ASN A 139 12.84 -14.99 4.90
C ASN A 139 13.68 -14.68 3.67
N ARG A 140 14.81 -15.39 3.54
CA ARG A 140 15.71 -15.27 2.40
C ARG A 140 15.06 -15.83 1.13
N SER A 141 15.28 -15.15 0.02
CA SER A 141 15.11 -15.74 -1.32
C SER A 141 16.29 -16.68 -1.56
N VAL A 142 16.18 -17.93 -1.07
CA VAL A 142 17.32 -18.85 -0.88
C VAL A 142 18.25 -18.92 -2.08
N ARG A 143 17.71 -19.16 -3.28
CA ARG A 143 18.52 -19.30 -4.51
C ARG A 143 19.28 -18.03 -4.86
N LEU A 144 18.60 -16.88 -4.80
CA LEU A 144 19.23 -15.61 -5.14
C LEU A 144 20.24 -15.18 -4.07
N TRP A 145 19.93 -15.41 -2.80
CA TRP A 145 20.86 -15.17 -1.68
C TRP A 145 22.17 -15.94 -1.87
N GLU A 146 22.10 -17.25 -2.12
CA GLU A 146 23.28 -18.10 -2.32
C GLU A 146 24.10 -17.69 -3.54
N HIS A 147 23.42 -17.30 -4.63
CA HIS A 147 24.06 -16.78 -5.84
C HIS A 147 24.84 -15.51 -5.55
N VAL A 148 24.23 -14.51 -4.91
CA VAL A 148 24.89 -13.25 -4.56
C VAL A 148 26.06 -13.47 -3.61
N VAL A 149 25.87 -14.24 -2.53
CA VAL A 149 26.97 -14.56 -1.60
C VAL A 149 28.13 -15.23 -2.33
N THR A 150 27.84 -16.19 -3.21
CA THR A 150 28.89 -16.92 -3.95
C THR A 150 29.64 -16.00 -4.90
N CYS A 151 28.92 -15.24 -5.74
CA CYS A 151 29.53 -14.28 -6.66
C CYS A 151 30.45 -13.30 -5.92
N LEU A 152 29.93 -12.62 -4.88
CA LEU A 152 30.68 -11.62 -4.14
C LEU A 152 31.89 -12.23 -3.43
N SER A 153 31.74 -13.41 -2.80
CA SER A 153 32.86 -14.14 -2.18
C SER A 153 33.94 -14.57 -3.19
N ASP A 154 33.55 -14.74 -4.45
CA ASP A 154 34.45 -15.07 -5.56
C ASP A 154 35.01 -13.84 -6.29
N GLY A 155 34.80 -12.64 -5.75
CA GLY A 155 35.29 -11.40 -6.35
C GLY A 155 34.56 -10.99 -7.61
N LYS A 156 33.29 -11.41 -7.78
CA LYS A 156 32.46 -11.16 -8.96
C LYS A 156 31.13 -10.51 -8.56
N GLN A 157 30.54 -9.75 -9.47
CA GLN A 157 29.17 -9.26 -9.31
C GLN A 157 28.15 -10.35 -9.72
N PRO A 158 26.95 -10.36 -9.12
CA PRO A 158 25.89 -11.30 -9.49
C PRO A 158 25.32 -10.98 -10.87
N ASP A 159 24.78 -12.02 -11.51
CA ASP A 159 24.02 -11.94 -12.76
C ASP A 159 22.80 -11.01 -12.65
N LEU A 160 22.73 -9.98 -13.50
CA LEU A 160 21.66 -8.98 -13.52
C LEU A 160 20.29 -9.57 -13.86
N GLU A 161 20.21 -10.54 -14.78
CA GLU A 161 18.92 -11.12 -15.18
C GLU A 161 18.29 -11.87 -14.00
N GLN A 162 19.10 -12.53 -13.17
CA GLN A 162 18.62 -13.19 -11.96
C GLN A 162 18.18 -12.20 -10.88
N ILE A 163 18.86 -11.06 -10.78
CA ILE A 163 18.48 -9.97 -9.87
C ILE A 163 17.13 -9.38 -10.31
N GLU A 164 16.98 -9.03 -11.59
CA GLU A 164 15.76 -8.45 -12.15
C GLU A 164 14.56 -9.41 -12.07
N ALA A 165 14.78 -10.72 -12.26
CA ALA A 165 13.71 -11.72 -12.20
C ALA A 165 13.09 -11.89 -10.80
N VAL A 166 13.82 -11.54 -9.73
CA VAL A 166 13.36 -11.73 -8.33
C VAL A 166 13.16 -10.39 -7.62
N GLY A 167 14.09 -9.46 -7.75
CA GLY A 167 14.03 -8.09 -7.24
C GLY A 167 14.31 -7.91 -5.74
N TYR A 168 14.56 -8.98 -4.98
CA TYR A 168 14.85 -8.90 -3.54
C TYR A 168 15.61 -10.13 -3.00
N LEU A 169 16.44 -9.91 -1.97
CA LEU A 169 17.16 -10.97 -1.26
C LEU A 169 16.41 -11.51 -0.03
N MET A 170 15.55 -10.70 0.56
CA MET A 170 14.65 -11.11 1.62
C MET A 170 13.24 -10.61 1.35
N ARG A 171 12.27 -11.38 1.82
CA ARG A 171 10.85 -11.04 1.76
C ARG A 171 10.25 -10.99 3.15
N THR A 172 9.59 -9.88 3.44
CA THR A 172 8.77 -9.73 4.64
C THR A 172 7.47 -10.54 4.51
N THR A 173 7.08 -11.24 5.57
CA THR A 173 5.77 -11.91 5.64
C THR A 173 4.77 -11.11 6.46
N ALA A 174 5.25 -10.23 7.34
CA ALA A 174 4.43 -9.32 8.12
C ALA A 174 5.24 -8.11 8.58
N VAL A 175 4.57 -6.96 8.66
CA VAL A 175 5.02 -5.78 9.38
C VAL A 175 3.84 -5.32 10.22
N TYR A 176 3.88 -5.63 11.52
CA TYR A 176 2.82 -5.35 12.47
C TYR A 176 3.11 -4.06 13.22
N GLY A 177 2.08 -3.26 13.45
CA GLY A 177 2.11 -2.07 14.31
C GLY A 177 0.78 -1.92 15.03
N SER A 178 0.53 -0.76 15.62
CA SER A 178 -0.76 -0.39 16.25
C SER A 178 -1.25 -1.42 17.28
N GLY A 179 -0.49 -1.61 18.36
CA GLY A 179 -0.91 -2.46 19.50
C GLY A 179 -0.64 -3.96 19.33
N LYS A 180 -0.40 -4.42 18.09
CA LYS A 180 -0.19 -5.86 17.84
C LYS A 180 1.06 -6.37 18.56
N LEU A 181 0.93 -7.52 19.22
CA LEU A 181 1.97 -8.13 20.08
C LEU A 181 2.42 -7.27 21.28
N GLY A 182 1.64 -6.24 21.65
CA GLY A 182 2.00 -5.29 22.71
C GLY A 182 2.81 -4.09 22.24
N ALA A 183 3.01 -3.95 20.91
CA ALA A 183 3.66 -2.79 20.31
C ALA A 183 2.88 -1.49 20.60
N ALA A 184 3.51 -0.34 20.35
CA ALA A 184 2.88 0.96 20.54
C ALA A 184 1.55 1.08 19.76
N ASP A 185 0.52 1.58 20.44
CA ASP A 185 -0.73 1.96 19.79
C ASP A 185 -0.58 3.24 18.99
N ARG A 186 -1.42 3.41 17.96
CA ARG A 186 -1.41 4.61 17.12
C ARG A 186 -1.62 5.90 17.91
N GLU A 187 -2.31 5.85 19.05
CA GLU A 187 -2.52 7.00 19.95
C GLU A 187 -1.21 7.51 20.56
N MET A 188 -0.24 6.62 20.83
CA MET A 188 1.04 6.97 21.46
C MET A 188 1.95 7.81 20.55
N ILE A 189 1.77 7.70 19.24
CA ILE A 189 2.57 8.39 18.22
C ILE A 189 1.77 9.41 17.41
N ALA A 190 0.50 9.62 17.77
CA ALA A 190 -0.45 10.37 16.94
C ALA A 190 -0.08 11.83 16.71
N THR A 191 0.65 12.42 17.65
CA THR A 191 1.06 13.83 17.63
C THR A 191 2.43 14.04 16.97
N ARG A 192 3.08 12.97 16.47
CA ARG A 192 4.39 13.07 15.83
C ARG A 192 4.18 13.40 14.36
N GLU A 193 4.69 14.54 13.92
CA GLU A 193 4.49 15.00 12.55
C GLU A 193 5.04 14.02 11.52
N GLU A 194 6.17 13.37 11.81
CA GLU A 194 6.79 12.38 10.92
C GLU A 194 5.97 11.11 10.72
N PHE A 195 5.04 10.82 11.63
CA PHE A 195 4.13 9.67 11.58
C PHE A 195 2.65 10.07 11.46
N SER A 196 2.39 11.33 11.05
CA SER A 196 1.03 11.81 10.82
C SER A 196 0.38 11.03 9.67
N THR A 197 1.07 10.94 8.53
CA THR A 197 0.67 10.15 7.36
C THR A 197 0.55 8.67 7.75
N PRO A 198 -0.42 7.93 7.18
CA PRO A 198 -0.56 6.50 7.44
C PRO A 198 0.70 5.69 7.10
N PHE A 199 0.92 4.62 7.87
CA PHE A 199 1.94 3.59 7.67
C PHE A 199 3.42 4.05 7.69
N GLN A 200 3.73 5.28 8.12
CA GLN A 200 5.12 5.79 8.06
C GLN A 200 6.10 4.99 8.94
N VAL A 201 5.63 4.46 10.07
CA VAL A 201 6.41 3.54 10.93
C VAL A 201 6.79 2.27 10.17
N GLU A 202 5.83 1.64 9.51
CA GLU A 202 6.02 0.43 8.74
C GLU A 202 6.91 0.68 7.52
N MET A 203 6.71 1.81 6.84
CA MET A 203 7.55 2.24 5.70
C MET A 203 9.01 2.43 6.14
N LEU A 204 9.27 3.11 7.27
CA LEU A 204 10.62 3.29 7.82
C LEU A 204 11.25 1.94 8.22
N SER A 205 10.45 1.05 8.81
CA SER A 205 10.90 -0.30 9.19
C SER A 205 11.40 -1.08 7.98
N VAL A 206 10.65 -1.06 6.87
CA VAL A 206 11.03 -1.76 5.62
C VAL A 206 12.23 -1.09 4.95
N TYR A 207 12.30 0.25 4.96
CA TYR A 207 13.44 1.00 4.42
C TYR A 207 14.76 0.63 5.12
N LEU A 208 14.78 0.58 6.46
CA LEU A 208 15.95 0.16 7.23
C LEU A 208 16.23 -1.34 7.09
N THR A 209 15.20 -2.17 6.94
CA THR A 209 15.36 -3.61 6.67
C THR A 209 16.13 -3.83 5.37
N ARG A 210 15.87 -3.01 4.34
CA ARG A 210 16.60 -3.06 3.07
C ARG A 210 18.10 -2.81 3.26
N ALA A 211 18.47 -1.80 4.05
CA ALA A 211 19.88 -1.52 4.36
C ALA A 211 20.54 -2.68 5.11
N PHE A 212 19.86 -3.24 6.12
CA PHE A 212 20.32 -4.43 6.83
C PHE A 212 20.56 -5.63 5.90
N VAL A 213 19.64 -5.91 4.97
CA VAL A 213 19.75 -7.06 4.08
C VAL A 213 20.96 -6.95 3.14
N ARG A 214 21.20 -5.76 2.58
CA ARG A 214 22.40 -5.48 1.77
C ARG A 214 23.68 -5.68 2.59
N ASP A 215 23.72 -5.15 3.80
CA ASP A 215 24.91 -5.25 4.63
C ASP A 215 25.16 -6.71 5.08
N LEU A 216 24.10 -7.45 5.39
CA LEU A 216 24.19 -8.86 5.79
C LEU A 216 24.74 -9.74 4.66
N VAL A 217 24.26 -9.56 3.41
CA VAL A 217 24.76 -10.39 2.30
C VAL A 217 26.23 -10.11 2.00
N GLN A 218 26.65 -8.85 2.09
CA GLN A 218 28.05 -8.46 1.91
C GLN A 218 28.93 -8.98 3.04
N HIS A 219 28.46 -8.92 4.29
CA HIS A 219 29.18 -9.47 5.45
C HIS A 219 29.42 -10.98 5.30
N VAL A 220 28.38 -11.74 4.96
CA VAL A 220 28.50 -13.19 4.75
C VAL A 220 29.42 -13.51 3.56
N ALA A 221 29.36 -12.73 2.47
CA ALA A 221 30.27 -12.89 1.34
C ALA A 221 31.74 -12.61 1.73
N LYS A 222 31.99 -11.58 2.54
CA LYS A 222 33.33 -11.24 3.06
C LYS A 222 33.86 -12.31 3.99
N ALA A 223 33.04 -12.80 4.93
CA ALA A 223 33.43 -13.90 5.82
C ALA A 223 33.80 -15.17 5.03
N LYS A 224 33.09 -15.46 3.94
CA LYS A 224 33.37 -16.61 3.06
C LYS A 224 34.58 -16.42 2.14
N GLY A 225 34.74 -15.23 1.55
CA GLY A 225 35.73 -14.95 0.51
C GLY A 225 37.05 -14.35 1.01
N GLY A 226 37.10 -13.85 2.25
CA GLY A 226 38.25 -13.11 2.78
C GLY A 226 38.63 -11.94 1.87
N ASP A 227 39.93 -11.79 1.61
CA ASP A 227 40.49 -10.72 0.77
C ASP A 227 40.00 -10.74 -0.69
N LYS A 228 39.45 -11.86 -1.16
CA LYS A 228 38.90 -12.00 -2.53
C LYS A 228 37.53 -11.35 -2.66
N ALA A 229 36.80 -11.20 -1.55
CA ALA A 229 35.42 -10.76 -1.60
C ALA A 229 35.31 -9.32 -2.09
N VAL A 230 34.30 -9.05 -2.92
CA VAL A 230 33.99 -7.69 -3.40
C VAL A 230 32.69 -7.19 -2.78
N ASP A 231 32.59 -5.88 -2.64
CA ASP A 231 31.32 -5.22 -2.31
C ASP A 231 30.34 -5.35 -3.48
N LEU A 232 29.05 -5.40 -3.16
CA LEU A 232 28.00 -5.42 -4.15
C LEU A 232 27.98 -4.08 -4.90
N ASP A 233 27.91 -4.15 -6.22
CA ASP A 233 27.79 -2.97 -7.06
C ASP A 233 26.59 -2.12 -6.64
N ILE A 234 26.77 -0.81 -6.61
CA ILE A 234 25.78 0.10 -6.03
C ILE A 234 24.47 0.12 -6.83
N GLU A 235 24.53 0.00 -8.16
CA GLU A 235 23.34 -0.01 -9.02
C GLU A 235 22.57 -1.32 -8.86
N ILE A 236 23.28 -2.45 -8.73
CA ILE A 236 22.68 -3.76 -8.43
C ILE A 236 22.05 -3.75 -7.04
N ALA A 237 22.74 -3.19 -6.04
CA ALA A 237 22.19 -3.04 -4.70
C ALA A 237 20.92 -2.18 -4.73
N ARG A 238 20.91 -1.11 -5.54
CA ARG A 238 19.78 -0.19 -5.62
C ARG A 238 18.56 -0.83 -6.26
N SER A 239 18.74 -1.63 -7.32
CA SER A 239 17.61 -2.29 -7.99
C SER A 239 16.86 -3.29 -7.10
N MET A 240 17.53 -3.83 -6.08
CA MET A 240 16.90 -4.72 -5.11
C MET A 240 16.13 -3.94 -4.04
N GLY A 241 14.90 -4.39 -3.78
CA GLY A 241 14.10 -3.92 -2.64
C GLY A 241 13.91 -5.01 -1.59
N ILE A 242 12.83 -4.87 -0.83
CA ILE A 242 12.34 -5.89 0.10
C ILE A 242 11.05 -6.47 -0.49
N GLY A 243 11.06 -7.78 -0.70
CA GLY A 243 9.87 -8.48 -1.15
C GLY A 243 8.75 -8.37 -0.12
N ASN A 244 7.51 -8.40 -0.58
CA ASN A 244 6.34 -8.60 0.26
C ASN A 244 5.31 -9.47 -0.46
N SER A 245 4.68 -10.39 0.29
CA SER A 245 3.54 -11.18 -0.18
C SER A 245 2.31 -10.74 0.60
N THR A 246 1.44 -9.97 -0.04
CA THR A 246 0.20 -9.48 0.58
C THR A 246 -0.94 -10.43 0.26
N GLY A 247 -1.52 -11.02 1.30
CA GLY A 247 -2.71 -11.87 1.22
C GLY A 247 -4.00 -11.18 1.68
N LEU A 248 -5.07 -11.98 1.79
CA LEU A 248 -6.43 -11.53 2.09
C LEU A 248 -6.58 -10.69 3.37
N GLY A 249 -5.69 -10.83 4.36
CA GLY A 249 -5.78 -10.06 5.61
C GLY A 249 -5.81 -8.54 5.42
N MET A 250 -5.31 -8.05 4.27
CA MET A 250 -5.27 -6.62 3.95
C MET A 250 -6.52 -6.10 3.25
N ALA A 251 -7.37 -6.94 2.67
CA ALA A 251 -8.61 -6.50 2.02
C ALA A 251 -9.67 -6.03 3.04
N PRO A 252 -9.96 -6.77 4.14
CA PRO A 252 -10.85 -6.30 5.20
C PRO A 252 -10.42 -5.00 5.86
N PHE A 253 -9.12 -4.65 5.83
CA PHE A 253 -8.66 -3.36 6.35
C PHE A 253 -9.35 -2.18 5.67
N LEU A 254 -9.51 -2.22 4.34
CA LEU A 254 -10.19 -1.12 3.61
C LEU A 254 -11.67 -1.01 4.02
N LEU A 255 -12.31 -2.15 4.27
CA LEU A 255 -13.72 -2.21 4.71
C LEU A 255 -13.90 -1.79 6.18
N ASN A 256 -12.96 -2.15 7.06
CA ASN A 256 -13.03 -1.86 8.50
C ASN A 256 -12.66 -0.41 8.85
N HIS A 257 -11.95 0.30 7.95
CA HIS A 257 -11.52 1.68 8.18
C HIS A 257 -12.08 2.65 7.12
N PRO A 258 -13.42 2.80 7.03
CA PRO A 258 -14.08 3.55 5.96
C PRO A 258 -13.66 5.02 5.88
N VAL A 259 -13.47 5.70 7.01
CA VAL A 259 -13.02 7.11 7.03
C VAL A 259 -11.57 7.24 6.58
N LEU A 260 -10.70 6.33 7.02
CA LEU A 260 -9.31 6.31 6.60
C LEU A 260 -9.19 6.07 5.10
N PHE A 261 -9.93 5.07 4.59
CA PHE A 261 -9.94 4.76 3.17
C PHE A 261 -10.51 5.91 2.33
N ASN A 262 -11.61 6.53 2.79
CA ASN A 262 -12.12 7.77 2.19
C ASN A 262 -11.04 8.83 2.09
N ASN A 263 -10.28 9.06 3.16
CA ASN A 263 -9.29 10.14 3.17
C ASN A 263 -8.15 9.89 2.17
N TRP A 264 -7.79 8.63 1.94
CA TRP A 264 -6.81 8.26 0.92
C TRP A 264 -7.33 8.55 -0.48
N VAL A 265 -8.54 8.06 -0.79
CA VAL A 265 -9.15 8.27 -2.09
C VAL A 265 -9.45 9.75 -2.31
N ALA A 266 -10.07 10.43 -1.35
CA ALA A 266 -10.38 11.86 -1.43
C ALA A 266 -9.14 12.74 -1.62
N ALA A 267 -8.01 12.41 -0.98
CA ALA A 267 -6.75 13.12 -1.21
C ALA A 267 -6.29 12.96 -2.67
N ARG A 268 -6.33 11.74 -3.20
CA ARG A 268 -5.98 11.47 -4.61
C ARG A 268 -6.94 12.16 -5.58
N GLU A 269 -8.24 12.06 -5.36
CA GLU A 269 -9.26 12.69 -6.21
C GLU A 269 -9.16 14.21 -6.18
N THR A 270 -8.84 14.79 -5.01
CA THR A 270 -8.56 16.23 -4.89
C THR A 270 -7.32 16.63 -5.68
N ALA A 271 -6.25 15.83 -5.65
CA ALA A 271 -5.05 16.08 -6.44
C ALA A 271 -5.35 16.08 -7.94
N ILE A 272 -6.08 15.07 -8.41
CA ILE A 272 -6.55 14.94 -9.80
C ILE A 272 -7.36 16.17 -10.23
N ALA A 273 -8.34 16.58 -9.42
CA ALA A 273 -9.17 17.74 -9.71
C ALA A 273 -8.36 19.05 -9.73
N ARG A 274 -7.41 19.24 -8.80
CA ARG A 274 -6.52 20.41 -8.77
C ARG A 274 -5.67 20.51 -10.03
N VAL A 275 -5.04 19.41 -10.44
CA VAL A 275 -4.17 19.37 -11.64
C VAL A 275 -4.98 19.58 -12.91
N ARG A 276 -6.15 18.95 -13.04
CA ARG A 276 -7.06 19.17 -14.18
C ARG A 276 -7.55 20.61 -14.28
N ALA A 277 -7.68 21.31 -13.15
CA ALA A 277 -8.13 22.71 -13.12
C ALA A 277 -7.07 23.74 -13.55
N LEU A 278 -5.80 23.33 -13.76
CA LEU A 278 -4.74 24.22 -14.21
C LEU A 278 -5.04 24.76 -15.61
N ASP A 279 -5.08 26.08 -15.76
CA ASP A 279 -5.44 26.72 -17.03
C ASP A 279 -4.31 26.65 -18.06
N MET A 280 -3.07 26.76 -17.60
CA MET A 280 -1.84 26.69 -18.40
C MET A 280 -0.82 25.82 -17.66
N ILE A 281 0.09 25.22 -18.42
CA ILE A 281 1.19 24.40 -17.91
C ILE A 281 2.50 24.89 -18.53
N SER A 282 3.62 24.73 -17.84
CA SER A 282 4.92 25.15 -18.36
C SER A 282 5.59 24.07 -19.21
N ASP A 283 6.52 24.48 -20.08
CA ASP A 283 7.32 23.54 -20.86
C ASP A 283 8.08 22.54 -19.97
N SER A 284 8.58 22.98 -18.79
CA SER A 284 9.29 22.09 -17.88
C SER A 284 8.37 21.03 -17.26
N GLU A 285 7.10 21.35 -17.03
CA GLU A 285 6.11 20.39 -16.52
C GLU A 285 5.75 19.36 -17.60
N VAL A 286 5.61 19.82 -18.86
CA VAL A 286 5.37 18.95 -20.02
C VAL A 286 6.54 17.99 -20.23
N GLU A 287 7.77 18.51 -20.22
CA GLU A 287 8.98 17.69 -20.43
C GLU A 287 9.18 16.67 -19.30
N LEU A 288 8.92 17.05 -18.05
CA LEU A 288 8.94 16.10 -16.93
C LEU A 288 7.88 15.00 -17.12
N PHE A 289 6.64 15.36 -17.47
CA PHE A 289 5.59 14.38 -17.72
C PHE A 289 5.96 13.43 -18.87
N ARG A 290 6.47 13.95 -19.98
CA ARG A 290 6.93 13.13 -21.12
C ARG A 290 8.04 12.17 -20.72
N SER A 291 9.04 12.64 -19.98
CA SER A 291 10.11 11.79 -19.46
C SER A 291 9.56 10.66 -18.58
N LEU A 292 8.65 10.96 -17.66
CA LEU A 292 8.05 9.98 -16.77
C LEU A 292 7.11 9.00 -17.50
N LEU A 293 6.43 9.45 -18.55
CA LEU A 293 5.65 8.57 -19.43
C LEU A 293 6.55 7.54 -20.11
N GLU A 294 7.65 7.96 -20.73
CA GLU A 294 8.58 7.02 -21.39
C GLU A 294 9.23 6.05 -20.39
N ARG A 295 9.57 6.51 -19.18
CA ARG A 295 10.05 5.63 -18.10
C ARG A 295 8.96 4.65 -17.64
N SER A 296 7.69 5.05 -17.69
CA SER A 296 6.56 4.16 -17.37
C SER A 296 6.30 3.13 -18.47
N VAL A 297 6.55 3.47 -19.74
CA VAL A 297 6.56 2.51 -20.86
C VAL A 297 7.62 1.43 -20.61
N LEU A 298 8.85 1.84 -20.31
CA LEU A 298 9.94 0.90 -19.99
C LEU A 298 9.60 0.04 -18.77
N SER A 299 9.03 0.65 -17.73
CA SER A 299 8.57 -0.07 -16.53
C SER A 299 7.51 -1.14 -16.87
N ALA A 300 6.55 -0.81 -17.74
CA ALA A 300 5.51 -1.75 -18.18
C ALA A 300 6.06 -2.88 -19.08
N GLU A 301 7.13 -2.63 -19.84
CA GLU A 301 7.83 -3.66 -20.61
C GLU A 301 8.55 -4.67 -19.70
N HIS A 302 9.20 -4.20 -18.63
CA HIS A 302 9.87 -5.07 -17.66
C HIS A 302 8.91 -5.78 -16.69
N TRP A 303 7.65 -5.36 -16.62
CA TRP A 303 6.67 -5.97 -15.73
C TRP A 303 6.13 -7.28 -16.32
N HIS A 304 6.47 -8.40 -15.68
CA HIS A 304 6.03 -9.74 -16.08
C HIS A 304 5.20 -10.41 -14.98
N SER A 305 4.25 -11.27 -15.37
CA SER A 305 3.53 -12.15 -14.45
C SER A 305 3.14 -13.44 -15.16
N ALA A 306 2.99 -14.52 -14.38
CA ALA A 306 2.48 -15.80 -14.85
C ALA A 306 0.96 -15.94 -14.69
N HIS A 307 0.30 -14.97 -14.06
CA HIS A 307 -1.13 -15.02 -13.78
C HIS A 307 -1.95 -14.49 -14.95
N GLU A 308 -2.92 -15.27 -15.43
CA GLU A 308 -3.70 -14.98 -16.65
C GLU A 308 -4.37 -13.59 -16.63
N ILE A 309 -5.07 -13.25 -15.53
CA ILE A 309 -5.69 -11.91 -15.39
C ILE A 309 -4.65 -10.78 -15.48
N GLN A 310 -3.47 -10.96 -14.89
CA GLN A 310 -2.44 -9.92 -14.90
C GLN A 310 -1.79 -9.80 -16.29
N ILE A 311 -1.61 -10.91 -17.01
CA ILE A 311 -1.11 -10.90 -18.38
C ILE A 311 -2.03 -10.04 -19.27
N GLY A 312 -3.35 -10.22 -19.16
CA GLY A 312 -4.33 -9.39 -19.85
C GLY A 312 -4.22 -7.90 -19.48
N LYS A 313 -4.24 -7.58 -18.18
CA LYS A 313 -4.10 -6.19 -17.70
C LYS A 313 -2.80 -5.52 -18.14
N LEU A 314 -1.69 -6.27 -18.25
CA LEU A 314 -0.41 -5.75 -18.74
C LEU A 314 -0.43 -5.51 -20.26
N ALA A 315 -1.08 -6.36 -21.03
CA ALA A 315 -1.28 -6.13 -22.46
C ALA A 315 -2.10 -4.84 -22.69
N ASP A 316 -3.17 -4.65 -21.92
CA ASP A 316 -3.99 -3.44 -21.97
C ASP A 316 -3.18 -2.19 -21.59
N LEU A 317 -2.44 -2.24 -20.47
CA LEU A 317 -1.60 -1.12 -20.03
C LEU A 317 -0.55 -0.74 -21.09
N ARG A 318 0.16 -1.71 -21.66
CA ARG A 318 1.14 -1.45 -22.73
C ARG A 318 0.49 -0.86 -23.97
N GLY A 319 -0.68 -1.37 -24.36
CA GLY A 319 -1.47 -0.82 -25.46
C GLY A 319 -1.87 0.63 -25.19
N ASP A 320 -2.34 0.92 -23.98
CA ASP A 320 -2.78 2.25 -23.58
C ASP A 320 -1.65 3.26 -23.50
N LEU A 321 -0.48 2.89 -22.94
CA LEU A 321 0.69 3.76 -22.93
C LEU A 321 1.19 4.09 -24.34
N ASN A 322 1.13 3.13 -25.27
CA ASN A 322 1.44 3.38 -26.68
C ASN A 322 0.44 4.35 -27.33
N LYS A 323 -0.87 4.16 -27.10
CA LYS A 323 -1.91 5.11 -27.59
C LYS A 323 -1.69 6.51 -27.02
N LEU A 324 -1.38 6.63 -25.72
CA LEU A 324 -1.11 7.89 -25.06
C LEU A 324 0.12 8.57 -25.69
N ARG A 325 1.23 7.84 -25.84
CA ARG A 325 2.44 8.34 -26.52
C ARG A 325 2.15 8.85 -27.93
N ASP A 326 1.35 8.13 -28.70
CA ASP A 326 0.98 8.54 -30.05
C ASP A 326 0.10 9.78 -30.06
N HIS A 327 -0.88 9.87 -29.16
CA HIS A 327 -1.75 11.04 -29.02
C HIS A 327 -0.95 12.31 -28.67
N LEU A 328 0.06 12.18 -27.80
CA LEU A 328 0.89 13.30 -27.35
C LEU A 328 1.79 13.90 -28.43
N LYS A 329 1.97 13.24 -29.59
CA LYS A 329 2.72 13.79 -30.74
C LYS A 329 2.06 15.02 -31.35
N SER A 330 0.73 15.09 -31.27
CA SER A 330 -0.07 16.19 -31.83
C SER A 330 -0.93 16.90 -30.79
N PHE A 331 -0.80 16.54 -29.51
CA PHE A 331 -1.57 17.15 -28.43
C PHE A 331 -1.11 18.60 -28.18
N ASP A 332 -2.06 19.54 -28.14
CA ASP A 332 -1.78 20.94 -27.89
C ASP A 332 -1.78 21.25 -26.39
N PHE A 333 -0.58 21.27 -25.80
CA PHE A 333 -0.38 21.65 -24.40
C PHE A 333 -0.53 23.15 -24.13
N ALA A 334 -0.57 23.99 -25.17
CA ALA A 334 -0.84 25.43 -25.02
C ALA A 334 -2.34 25.74 -24.94
N ALA A 335 -3.19 24.76 -25.20
CA ALA A 335 -4.64 24.93 -25.08
C ALA A 335 -5.05 25.10 -23.61
N SER A 336 -6.11 25.87 -23.36
CA SER A 336 -6.67 26.04 -22.00
C SER A 336 -7.01 24.69 -21.36
N ARG A 337 -6.65 24.51 -20.08
CA ARG A 337 -6.87 23.27 -19.32
C ARG A 337 -6.36 22.02 -20.03
N PRO A 338 -5.06 21.95 -20.35
CA PRO A 338 -4.51 20.85 -21.13
C PRO A 338 -4.63 19.51 -20.38
N TRP A 339 -4.45 19.48 -19.06
CA TRP A 339 -4.63 18.25 -18.29
C TRP A 339 -6.06 17.73 -18.30
N ASP A 340 -7.04 18.62 -18.21
CA ASP A 340 -8.45 18.21 -18.29
C ASP A 340 -8.79 17.60 -19.65
N LYS A 341 -8.32 18.23 -20.73
CA LYS A 341 -8.49 17.72 -22.10
C LYS A 341 -7.84 16.36 -22.30
N LEU A 342 -6.61 16.19 -21.81
CA LEU A 342 -5.89 14.92 -21.89
C LEU A 342 -6.60 13.83 -21.07
N TYR A 343 -7.09 14.17 -19.88
CA TYR A 343 -7.83 13.25 -19.02
C TYR A 343 -9.16 12.81 -19.67
N ILE A 344 -9.96 13.74 -20.20
CA ILE A 344 -11.22 13.43 -20.91
C ILE A 344 -10.97 12.56 -22.15
N TRP A 345 -9.88 12.83 -22.89
CA TRP A 345 -9.47 11.96 -23.98
C TRP A 345 -9.17 10.54 -23.49
N ALA A 346 -8.44 10.41 -22.37
CA ALA A 346 -8.10 9.10 -21.83
C ALA A 346 -9.32 8.29 -21.38
N GLU A 347 -10.33 8.93 -20.80
CA GLU A 347 -11.60 8.27 -20.42
C GLU A 347 -12.29 7.57 -21.60
N GLN A 348 -12.12 8.11 -22.81
CA GLN A 348 -12.76 7.58 -24.01
C GLN A 348 -11.88 6.59 -24.79
N ASN A 349 -10.56 6.57 -24.57
CA ASN A 349 -9.60 5.89 -25.43
C ASN A 349 -8.74 4.83 -24.73
N LEU A 350 -8.61 4.90 -23.40
CA LEU A 350 -7.79 4.00 -22.59
C LEU A 350 -8.66 3.10 -21.71
N SER A 351 -8.14 1.92 -21.38
CA SER A 351 -8.72 1.06 -20.34
C SER A 351 -8.58 1.71 -18.95
N LEU A 352 -9.21 1.11 -17.92
CA LEU A 352 -9.07 1.60 -16.54
C LEU A 352 -7.61 1.63 -16.07
N GLU A 353 -6.78 0.68 -16.50
CA GLU A 353 -5.34 0.66 -16.19
C GLU A 353 -4.63 1.88 -16.79
N GLY A 354 -4.86 2.17 -18.08
CA GLY A 354 -4.26 3.33 -18.75
C GLY A 354 -4.76 4.67 -18.18
N GLN A 355 -6.06 4.76 -17.87
CA GLN A 355 -6.65 5.95 -17.24
C GLN A 355 -6.03 6.25 -15.87
N GLU A 356 -5.94 5.24 -15.01
CA GLU A 356 -5.40 5.42 -13.66
C GLU A 356 -3.87 5.61 -13.65
N CYS A 357 -3.16 5.04 -14.63
CA CYS A 357 -1.74 5.32 -14.86
C CYS A 357 -1.51 6.79 -15.26
N LEU A 358 -2.26 7.30 -16.25
CA LEU A 358 -2.22 8.72 -16.62
C LEU A 358 -2.57 9.62 -15.44
N ALA A 359 -3.63 9.27 -14.70
CA ALA A 359 -4.08 10.04 -13.55
C ALA A 359 -3.00 10.16 -12.46
N SER A 360 -2.13 9.15 -12.30
CA SER A 360 -0.96 9.23 -11.42
C SER A 360 0.18 10.04 -12.03
N LEU A 361 0.49 9.83 -13.32
CA LEU A 361 1.60 10.53 -14.01
C LEU A 361 1.42 12.03 -14.10
N MET A 362 0.20 12.51 -14.37
CA MET A 362 -0.05 13.95 -14.47
C MET A 362 0.14 14.70 -13.14
N LEU A 363 0.15 14.00 -12.00
CA LEU A 363 0.40 14.62 -10.69
C LEU A 363 1.89 14.89 -10.46
N GLU A 364 2.77 14.16 -11.13
CA GLU A 364 4.21 14.11 -10.85
C GLU A 364 4.93 15.47 -10.90
N PRO A 365 4.61 16.39 -11.83
CA PRO A 365 5.21 17.72 -11.85
C PRO A 365 4.78 18.66 -10.71
N TYR A 366 3.72 18.33 -9.97
CA TYR A 366 2.96 19.31 -9.19
C TYR A 366 3.09 19.17 -7.66
N SER A 367 4.32 19.03 -7.16
CA SER A 367 4.58 18.93 -5.71
C SER A 367 3.89 20.02 -4.88
N GLY A 368 3.89 21.27 -5.36
CA GLY A 368 3.35 22.43 -4.63
C GLY A 368 1.83 22.46 -4.45
N ILE A 369 1.07 21.66 -5.21
CA ILE A 369 -0.40 21.58 -5.10
C ILE A 369 -0.93 20.17 -4.81
N VAL A 370 -0.03 19.17 -4.73
CA VAL A 370 -0.36 17.77 -4.46
C VAL A 370 0.16 17.32 -3.10
N ASP A 371 1.41 17.65 -2.74
CA ASP A 371 2.07 17.03 -1.59
C ASP A 371 1.40 17.40 -0.25
N ASP A 372 0.71 18.56 -0.14
CA ASP A 372 -0.06 18.97 1.06
C ASP A 372 -1.25 18.05 1.37
N LEU A 373 -1.71 17.28 0.38
CA LEU A 373 -2.81 16.35 0.56
C LEU A 373 -2.38 15.08 1.31
N GLY A 374 -1.07 14.82 1.39
CA GLY A 374 -0.53 13.70 2.16
C GLY A 374 -0.91 13.77 3.64
N ASP A 375 -0.87 14.97 4.22
CA ASP A 375 -1.23 15.22 5.62
C ASP A 375 -2.72 15.00 5.91
N ARG A 376 -3.57 14.96 4.87
CA ARG A 376 -5.02 14.75 4.97
C ARG A 376 -5.42 13.28 4.88
N MET A 377 -4.48 12.36 4.64
CA MET A 377 -4.75 10.94 4.49
C MET A 377 -4.89 10.19 5.83
N ALA A 378 -4.56 10.83 6.95
CA ALA A 378 -4.84 10.30 8.28
C ALA A 378 -6.33 10.45 8.64
N ALA A 379 -6.83 9.68 9.62
CA ALA A 379 -8.21 9.79 10.09
C ALA A 379 -8.28 9.87 11.62
N ASP A 380 -9.12 10.79 12.12
CA ASP A 380 -9.68 10.73 13.47
C ASP A 380 -11.09 10.14 13.37
N ASN A 381 -11.27 8.93 13.91
CA ASN A 381 -12.54 8.20 13.87
C ASN A 381 -13.48 8.57 15.02
N THR A 382 -13.02 9.36 16.01
CA THR A 382 -13.81 9.74 17.18
C THR A 382 -15.12 10.44 16.80
N PRO A 383 -15.14 11.39 15.84
CA PRO A 383 -16.36 12.10 15.45
C PRO A 383 -17.39 11.24 14.72
N THR A 384 -16.97 10.14 14.09
CA THR A 384 -17.81 9.30 13.22
C THR A 384 -18.28 8.00 13.88
N PHE A 385 -17.73 7.65 15.04
CA PHE A 385 -18.11 6.42 15.75
C PHE A 385 -19.52 6.47 16.37
N ARG A 386 -19.98 7.67 16.79
CA ARG A 386 -21.30 7.88 17.38
C ARG A 386 -22.37 7.95 16.30
N ILE A 387 -23.43 7.16 16.47
CA ILE A 387 -24.60 7.21 15.59
C ILE A 387 -25.39 8.49 15.86
N ALA A 388 -25.69 9.22 14.78
CA ALA A 388 -26.56 10.39 14.81
C ALA A 388 -28.02 9.94 14.95
N GLY A 389 -28.45 9.68 16.18
CA GLY A 389 -29.79 9.15 16.47
C GLY A 389 -30.96 10.05 16.07
N ALA A 390 -30.73 11.36 15.93
CA ALA A 390 -31.73 12.34 15.51
C ALA A 390 -31.92 12.43 13.98
N MET A 391 -31.09 11.73 13.19
CA MET A 391 -31.33 11.59 11.75
C MET A 391 -32.67 10.89 11.54
N THR A 392 -33.50 11.38 10.61
CA THR A 392 -34.76 10.72 10.26
C THR A 392 -34.50 9.52 9.35
N LEU A 393 -35.41 8.54 9.35
CA LEU A 393 -35.31 7.38 8.47
C LEU A 393 -35.44 7.75 7.00
N GLY A 394 -36.14 8.84 6.66
CA GLY A 394 -36.18 9.39 5.31
C GLY A 394 -34.78 9.75 4.80
N VAL A 395 -34.04 10.55 5.58
CA VAL A 395 -32.65 10.91 5.23
C VAL A 395 -31.75 9.67 5.16
N LEU A 396 -31.93 8.70 6.07
CA LEU A 396 -31.16 7.46 6.01
C LEU A 396 -31.45 6.66 4.73
N LYS A 397 -32.71 6.61 4.26
CA LYS A 397 -33.07 5.96 2.99
C LYS A 397 -32.40 6.66 1.80
N ASP A 398 -32.42 7.98 1.74
CA ASP A 398 -31.77 8.74 0.66
C ASP A 398 -30.26 8.42 0.58
N VAL A 399 -29.60 8.33 1.74
CA VAL A 399 -28.18 7.94 1.84
C VAL A 399 -27.95 6.52 1.33
N LEU A 400 -28.84 5.58 1.66
CA LEU A 400 -28.74 4.19 1.21
C LEU A 400 -28.94 4.09 -0.32
N GLU A 401 -29.87 4.86 -0.87
CA GLU A 401 -30.15 4.92 -2.30
C GLU A 401 -28.97 5.49 -3.09
N ASP A 402 -28.31 6.54 -2.56
CA ASP A 402 -27.11 7.12 -3.20
C ASP A 402 -25.90 6.16 -3.13
N ALA A 403 -25.52 5.74 -1.93
CA ALA A 403 -24.26 5.02 -1.72
C ALA A 403 -24.33 3.52 -2.07
N TYR A 404 -25.50 2.91 -1.87
CA TYR A 404 -25.72 1.48 -2.03
C TYR A 404 -26.79 1.16 -3.08
N GLY A 405 -27.20 2.12 -3.91
CA GLY A 405 -28.22 1.90 -4.94
C GLY A 405 -27.91 0.74 -5.90
N TRP A 406 -26.63 0.40 -6.09
CA TRP A 406 -26.22 -0.82 -6.81
C TRP A 406 -26.62 -2.11 -6.06
N ALA A 407 -26.47 -2.12 -4.74
CA ALA A 407 -26.79 -3.26 -3.88
C ALA A 407 -28.30 -3.42 -3.70
N LEU A 408 -29.05 -2.32 -3.64
CA LEU A 408 -30.52 -2.34 -3.59
C LEU A 408 -31.16 -2.95 -4.86
N LYS A 409 -30.44 -2.90 -5.99
CA LYS A 409 -30.85 -3.49 -7.28
C LYS A 409 -30.36 -4.92 -7.47
N THR A 410 -29.53 -5.43 -6.57
CA THR A 410 -28.95 -6.78 -6.65
C THR A 410 -29.96 -7.80 -6.16
N ASP A 411 -30.13 -8.90 -6.90
CA ASP A 411 -30.96 -10.02 -6.46
C ASP A 411 -30.19 -10.87 -5.44
N TRP A 412 -30.38 -10.59 -4.16
CA TRP A 412 -29.76 -11.34 -3.06
C TRP A 412 -30.37 -12.73 -2.82
N SER A 413 -31.42 -13.11 -3.57
CA SER A 413 -31.94 -14.48 -3.57
C SER A 413 -31.07 -15.42 -4.41
N ASP A 414 -30.40 -14.90 -5.44
CA ASP A 414 -29.42 -15.63 -6.24
C ASP A 414 -28.18 -16.00 -5.40
N PRO A 415 -27.84 -17.30 -5.28
CA PRO A 415 -26.62 -17.73 -4.61
C PRO A 415 -25.33 -17.07 -5.15
N GLN A 416 -25.24 -16.74 -6.45
CA GLN A 416 -24.04 -16.14 -7.02
C GLN A 416 -23.71 -14.76 -6.42
N ASN A 417 -24.73 -14.00 -6.03
CA ASN A 417 -24.57 -12.68 -5.41
C ASN A 417 -24.12 -12.74 -3.95
N LYS A 418 -24.13 -13.93 -3.33
CA LYS A 418 -23.70 -14.16 -1.94
C LYS A 418 -22.86 -15.43 -1.81
N ALA A 419 -22.15 -15.79 -2.88
CA ALA A 419 -21.42 -17.04 -3.00
C ALA A 419 -20.30 -17.19 -1.96
N LYS A 420 -19.74 -16.07 -1.47
CA LYS A 420 -18.60 -16.07 -0.56
C LYS A 420 -18.95 -15.52 0.82
N ALA A 421 -18.15 -15.86 1.81
CA ALA A 421 -18.25 -15.32 3.16
C ALA A 421 -16.85 -15.02 3.71
N TRP A 422 -16.69 -13.82 4.30
CA TRP A 422 -15.49 -13.47 5.02
C TRP A 422 -15.54 -14.08 6.43
N TYR A 423 -14.51 -14.80 6.86
CA TYR A 423 -14.43 -15.38 8.20
C TYR A 423 -13.02 -15.25 8.77
N VAL A 424 -12.84 -15.43 10.08
CA VAL A 424 -11.52 -15.54 10.70
C VAL A 424 -11.24 -17.00 11.00
N SER A 425 -10.12 -17.52 10.47
CA SER A 425 -9.69 -18.89 10.74
C SER A 425 -9.16 -19.01 12.18
N GLU A 426 -9.62 -20.03 12.92
CA GLU A 426 -9.11 -20.32 14.27
C GLU A 426 -7.61 -20.68 14.25
N GLU A 427 -7.20 -21.55 13.31
CA GLU A 427 -5.81 -21.99 13.19
C GLU A 427 -4.83 -20.86 12.83
N LYS A 428 -5.29 -19.89 12.02
CA LYS A 428 -4.40 -18.87 11.43
C LYS A 428 -4.61 -17.47 12.01
N LEU A 429 -5.70 -17.25 12.73
CA LEU A 429 -6.12 -15.95 13.29
C LEU A 429 -6.09 -14.82 12.25
N GLU A 430 -6.41 -15.16 11.00
CA GLU A 430 -6.38 -14.27 9.85
C GLU A 430 -7.71 -14.28 9.11
N PRO A 431 -8.10 -13.15 8.49
CA PRO A 431 -9.24 -13.10 7.59
C PRO A 431 -9.06 -14.03 6.38
N ARG A 432 -10.13 -14.74 6.05
CA ARG A 432 -10.26 -15.63 4.90
C ARG A 432 -11.55 -15.31 4.16
N LEU A 433 -11.59 -15.69 2.89
CA LEU A 433 -12.77 -15.64 2.04
C LEU A 433 -13.00 -17.06 1.52
N GLY A 434 -14.09 -17.68 1.97
CA GLY A 434 -14.46 -19.04 1.58
C GLY A 434 -15.77 -19.09 0.81
N GLU A 435 -16.06 -20.24 0.23
CA GLU A 435 -17.28 -20.48 -0.55
C GLU A 435 -18.43 -20.83 0.41
N ARG A 436 -19.40 -19.91 0.56
CA ARG A 436 -20.49 -19.97 1.54
C ARG A 436 -21.29 -21.27 1.47
N PHE A 437 -21.53 -21.77 0.26
CA PHE A 437 -22.41 -22.92 0.01
C PHE A 437 -21.65 -24.25 -0.05
N GLU A 438 -20.33 -24.22 -0.05
CA GLU A 438 -19.47 -25.42 -0.08
C GLU A 438 -18.82 -25.70 1.27
N GLU A 439 -18.63 -24.66 2.08
CA GLU A 439 -17.94 -24.73 3.38
C GLU A 439 -18.89 -24.34 4.53
N PRO A 440 -18.79 -24.95 5.72
CA PRO A 440 -19.63 -24.63 6.87
C PRO A 440 -19.19 -23.33 7.58
N ILE A 441 -19.05 -22.24 6.82
CA ILE A 441 -18.45 -20.98 7.27
C ILE A 441 -19.46 -19.87 7.59
N GLU A 442 -20.73 -20.05 7.23
CA GLU A 442 -21.76 -19.01 7.34
C GLU A 442 -21.94 -18.49 8.78
N ASN A 443 -21.93 -19.38 9.77
CA ASN A 443 -22.03 -19.00 11.18
C ASN A 443 -20.82 -18.20 11.70
N TYR A 444 -19.72 -18.17 10.96
CA TYR A 444 -18.49 -17.45 11.30
C TYR A 444 -18.29 -16.18 10.46
N GLU A 445 -19.29 -15.82 9.66
CA GLU A 445 -19.22 -14.67 8.77
C GLU A 445 -18.97 -13.37 9.57
N GLN A 446 -17.97 -12.61 9.11
CA GLN A 446 -17.63 -11.28 9.59
C GLN A 446 -18.51 -10.23 8.90
N PRO A 447 -18.75 -9.07 9.53
CA PRO A 447 -19.56 -7.99 8.97
C PRO A 447 -18.82 -7.20 7.86
N LEU A 448 -18.42 -7.90 6.80
CA LEU A 448 -17.62 -7.43 5.67
C LEU A 448 -18.40 -7.53 4.33
N ALA A 449 -19.72 -7.53 4.42
CA ALA A 449 -20.66 -7.55 3.29
C ALA A 449 -21.56 -6.29 3.29
N PRO A 450 -20.99 -5.07 3.29
CA PRO A 450 -21.76 -3.85 3.54
C PRO A 450 -22.88 -3.60 2.53
N GLY A 451 -22.74 -4.07 1.27
CA GLY A 451 -23.80 -3.96 0.27
C GLY A 451 -25.04 -4.81 0.61
N ARG A 452 -24.85 -6.07 1.03
CA ARG A 452 -25.94 -6.93 1.48
C ARG A 452 -26.60 -6.36 2.72
N ASP A 453 -25.78 -6.01 3.71
CA ASP A 453 -26.27 -5.47 4.98
C ASP A 453 -27.05 -4.16 4.77
N ALA A 454 -26.67 -3.33 3.78
CA ALA A 454 -27.40 -2.13 3.38
C ALA A 454 -28.77 -2.44 2.75
N ALA A 455 -28.84 -3.47 1.90
CA ALA A 455 -30.09 -3.92 1.30
C ALA A 455 -31.06 -4.47 2.37
N ASP A 456 -30.55 -5.29 3.30
CA ASP A 456 -31.34 -5.82 4.41
C ASP A 456 -31.87 -4.69 5.32
N LEU A 457 -31.05 -3.68 5.62
CA LEU A 457 -31.49 -2.48 6.32
C LEU A 457 -32.57 -1.75 5.54
N TYR A 458 -32.38 -1.53 4.24
CA TYR A 458 -33.33 -0.79 3.41
C TYR A 458 -34.72 -1.47 3.39
N GLU A 459 -34.76 -2.80 3.28
CA GLU A 459 -36.00 -3.57 3.39
C GLU A 459 -36.69 -3.41 4.75
N ALA A 460 -35.92 -3.48 5.85
CA ALA A 460 -36.46 -3.27 7.19
C ALA A 460 -37.06 -1.87 7.38
N LEU A 461 -36.46 -0.86 6.76
CA LEU A 461 -36.93 0.53 6.83
C LEU A 461 -38.22 0.80 6.04
N LYS A 462 -38.62 -0.06 5.09
CA LYS A 462 -39.81 0.19 4.24
C LYS A 462 -41.11 0.35 5.02
N HIS A 463 -41.25 -0.38 6.12
CA HIS A 463 -42.45 -0.41 6.95
C HIS A 463 -42.51 0.72 7.99
N TRP A 464 -41.46 1.55 8.08
CA TRP A 464 -41.36 2.62 9.05
C TRP A 464 -41.67 4.00 8.43
N PRO A 465 -42.39 4.89 9.13
CA PRO A 465 -42.60 6.27 8.70
C PRO A 465 -41.26 7.01 8.54
N CYS A 466 -41.11 7.79 7.46
CA CYS A 466 -39.86 8.51 7.17
C CYS A 466 -39.44 9.49 8.27
N GLU A 467 -40.40 10.07 9.01
CA GLU A 467 -40.12 11.02 10.09
C GLU A 467 -39.69 10.37 11.41
N THR A 468 -39.71 9.03 11.47
CA THR A 468 -39.15 8.31 12.61
C THR A 468 -37.66 8.61 12.71
N ASN A 469 -37.15 8.75 13.93
CA ASN A 469 -35.72 8.95 14.15
C ASN A 469 -34.97 7.61 14.18
N VAL A 470 -33.72 7.61 13.70
CA VAL A 470 -32.79 6.47 13.74
C VAL A 470 -32.69 5.89 15.16
N ALA A 471 -32.70 6.73 16.21
CA ALA A 471 -32.66 6.28 17.59
C ALA A 471 -33.85 5.37 17.94
N GLU A 472 -35.07 5.74 17.53
CA GLU A 472 -36.26 4.92 17.80
C GLU A 472 -36.20 3.59 17.06
N PHE A 473 -35.79 3.61 15.79
CA PHE A 473 -35.62 2.40 14.99
C PHE A 473 -34.60 1.44 15.64
N LEU A 474 -33.41 1.93 16.00
CA LEU A 474 -32.35 1.11 16.58
C LEU A 474 -32.65 0.61 18.00
N LEU A 475 -33.57 1.23 18.74
CA LEU A 475 -34.06 0.67 20.00
C LEU A 475 -34.86 -0.62 19.78
N ARG A 476 -35.53 -0.76 18.63
CA ARG A 476 -36.30 -1.97 18.28
C ARG A 476 -35.51 -2.95 17.42
N HIS A 477 -34.56 -2.44 16.64
CA HIS A 477 -33.74 -3.21 15.69
C HIS A 477 -32.23 -2.96 15.90
N PRO A 478 -31.67 -3.37 17.05
CA PRO A 478 -30.25 -3.15 17.36
C PRO A 478 -29.29 -3.88 16.39
N GLU A 479 -29.74 -4.92 15.70
CA GLU A 479 -28.98 -5.69 14.71
C GLU A 479 -28.45 -4.81 13.57
N TYR A 480 -29.15 -3.74 13.19
CA TYR A 480 -28.74 -2.83 12.12
C TYR A 480 -27.76 -1.74 12.56
N ARG A 481 -27.35 -1.71 13.83
CA ARG A 481 -26.47 -0.65 14.37
C ARG A 481 -25.18 -0.48 13.57
N HIS A 482 -24.58 -1.58 13.11
CA HIS A 482 -23.33 -1.54 12.34
C HIS A 482 -23.54 -0.84 10.99
N ILE A 483 -24.50 -1.29 10.19
CA ILE A 483 -24.75 -0.74 8.86
C ILE A 483 -25.33 0.68 8.91
N VAL A 484 -26.16 1.02 9.89
CA VAL A 484 -26.61 2.40 10.09
C VAL A 484 -25.41 3.33 10.34
N ARG A 485 -24.44 2.92 11.17
CA ARG A 485 -23.22 3.70 11.37
C ARG A 485 -22.47 3.90 10.06
N ARG A 486 -22.32 2.84 9.25
CA ARG A 486 -21.64 2.91 7.96
C ARG A 486 -22.33 3.85 6.97
N ALA A 487 -23.66 3.76 6.84
CA ALA A 487 -24.45 4.68 6.03
C ALA A 487 -24.24 6.15 6.47
N GLN A 488 -24.25 6.41 7.78
CA GLN A 488 -23.97 7.75 8.30
C GLN A 488 -22.53 8.24 8.06
N ILE A 489 -21.56 7.31 8.01
CA ILE A 489 -20.18 7.62 7.63
C ILE A 489 -20.10 8.03 6.16
N VAL A 490 -20.64 7.21 5.24
CA VAL A 490 -20.54 7.49 3.80
C VAL A 490 -21.25 8.79 3.39
N ASN A 491 -22.31 9.17 4.11
CA ASN A 491 -22.97 10.47 3.95
C ASN A 491 -22.04 11.68 4.22
N ARG A 492 -20.97 11.50 5.01
CA ARG A 492 -19.98 12.54 5.31
C ARG A 492 -18.63 12.32 4.60
N ALA A 493 -18.40 11.11 4.13
CA ALA A 493 -17.16 10.63 3.55
C ALA A 493 -17.51 9.84 2.27
N PRO A 494 -17.67 10.53 1.11
CA PRO A 494 -18.28 9.93 -0.08
C PRO A 494 -17.55 8.70 -0.63
N TYR A 495 -16.25 8.59 -0.39
CA TYR A 495 -15.38 7.48 -0.81
C TYR A 495 -15.18 6.43 0.29
N ALA A 496 -16.03 6.41 1.32
CA ALA A 496 -15.88 5.51 2.47
C ALA A 496 -16.26 4.05 2.20
N GLU A 497 -16.96 3.79 1.10
CA GLU A 497 -17.52 2.48 0.77
C GLU A 497 -17.06 2.01 -0.61
N ILE A 498 -16.68 0.74 -0.69
CA ILE A 498 -16.53 0.05 -1.97
C ILE A 498 -17.94 -0.14 -2.54
N ARG A 499 -18.18 0.40 -3.73
CA ARG A 499 -19.51 0.40 -4.37
C ARG A 499 -19.70 -0.80 -5.32
N ASP A 500 -19.22 -1.98 -4.91
CA ASP A 500 -19.35 -3.27 -5.61
C ASP A 500 -19.56 -4.43 -4.62
N ASN A 501 -20.02 -5.57 -5.13
CA ASN A 501 -20.30 -6.75 -4.31
C ASN A 501 -19.01 -7.43 -3.82
N THR A 502 -18.74 -7.34 -2.52
CA THR A 502 -17.54 -7.90 -1.87
C THR A 502 -17.65 -9.39 -1.52
N ILE A 503 -18.79 -10.03 -1.82
CA ILE A 503 -19.09 -11.43 -1.49
C ILE A 503 -19.71 -12.21 -2.66
N SER A 504 -19.70 -11.67 -3.88
CA SER A 504 -20.17 -12.39 -5.07
C SER A 504 -19.19 -13.49 -5.49
N SER A 505 -19.62 -14.39 -6.39
CA SER A 505 -18.74 -15.35 -7.06
C SER A 505 -17.59 -14.66 -7.79
N ASP A 506 -17.86 -13.49 -8.37
CA ASP A 506 -16.95 -12.82 -9.30
C ASP A 506 -16.01 -11.83 -8.62
N VAL A 507 -16.14 -11.63 -7.29
CA VAL A 507 -15.24 -10.73 -6.56
C VAL A 507 -13.79 -11.19 -6.70
N LEU A 508 -12.93 -10.23 -7.04
CA LEU A 508 -11.48 -10.38 -7.10
C LEU A 508 -10.85 -9.61 -5.91
N PRO A 509 -10.59 -10.25 -4.76
CA PRO A 509 -10.01 -9.57 -3.60
C PRO A 509 -8.69 -8.87 -3.91
N ILE A 510 -7.96 -9.35 -4.92
CA ILE A 510 -6.73 -8.73 -5.39
C ILE A 510 -6.89 -7.28 -5.83
N ASP A 511 -8.07 -6.84 -6.29
CA ASP A 511 -8.28 -5.44 -6.65
C ASP A 511 -8.22 -4.52 -5.40
N MET A 512 -8.74 -4.98 -4.25
CA MET A 512 -8.57 -4.29 -2.97
C MET A 512 -7.10 -4.26 -2.53
N LEU A 513 -6.38 -5.37 -2.73
CA LEU A 513 -4.96 -5.45 -2.39
C LEU A 513 -4.13 -4.48 -3.23
N ARG A 514 -4.34 -4.49 -4.56
CA ARG A 514 -3.66 -3.58 -5.49
C ARG A 514 -3.91 -2.11 -5.15
N CYS A 515 -5.17 -1.75 -4.85
CA CYS A 515 -5.51 -0.41 -4.40
C CYS A 515 -4.67 0.03 -3.18
N LYS A 516 -4.67 -0.77 -2.11
CA LYS A 516 -3.93 -0.45 -0.89
C LYS A 516 -2.41 -0.38 -1.14
N LEU A 517 -1.88 -1.33 -1.91
CA LEU A 517 -0.45 -1.39 -2.20
C LEU A 517 0.02 -0.28 -3.14
N ALA A 518 -0.85 0.22 -4.03
CA ALA A 518 -0.57 1.42 -4.81
C ALA A 518 -0.42 2.66 -3.91
N PHE A 519 -1.25 2.80 -2.85
CA PHE A 519 -1.05 3.84 -1.83
C PHE A 519 0.23 3.64 -1.00
N PHE A 520 0.71 2.40 -0.82
CA PHE A 520 2.02 2.19 -0.22
C PHE A 520 3.14 2.69 -1.15
N GLY A 521 2.91 2.63 -2.46
CA GLY A 521 3.85 3.01 -3.51
C GLY A 521 4.44 1.82 -4.25
N ALA A 522 3.83 0.65 -4.10
CA ALA A 522 4.27 -0.55 -4.79
C ALA A 522 4.07 -0.40 -6.30
N VAL A 523 5.02 -0.95 -7.04
CA VAL A 523 4.98 -1.13 -8.48
C VAL A 523 5.05 -2.63 -8.79
N HIS A 524 4.81 -3.00 -10.05
CA HIS A 524 4.95 -4.37 -10.55
C HIS A 524 4.20 -5.43 -9.74
N PHE A 525 2.87 -5.31 -9.64
CA PHE A 525 2.03 -6.30 -8.99
C PHE A 525 2.13 -7.66 -9.72
N ASP A 526 2.50 -8.70 -8.98
CA ASP A 526 2.62 -10.06 -9.49
C ASP A 526 1.68 -11.00 -8.72
N PRO A 527 0.43 -11.14 -9.18
CA PRO A 527 -0.54 -12.05 -8.60
C PRO A 527 -0.05 -13.49 -8.66
N ARG A 528 -0.25 -14.23 -7.58
CA ARG A 528 0.02 -15.69 -7.55
C ARG A 528 -1.25 -16.52 -7.38
N SER A 529 -2.37 -15.82 -7.13
CA SER A 529 -3.76 -16.28 -7.23
C SER A 529 -4.65 -15.03 -7.23
N ASP A 530 -5.96 -15.22 -7.27
CA ASP A 530 -6.99 -14.19 -7.03
C ASP A 530 -6.99 -13.62 -5.58
N ARG A 531 -6.28 -14.27 -4.65
CA ARG A 531 -6.32 -13.98 -3.20
C ARG A 531 -5.03 -13.39 -2.62
N TRP A 532 -3.93 -13.36 -3.38
CA TRP A 532 -2.67 -12.75 -2.93
C TRP A 532 -1.75 -12.31 -4.07
N VAL A 533 -0.96 -11.27 -3.77
CA VAL A 533 -0.10 -10.57 -4.72
C VAL A 533 1.31 -10.39 -4.14
N ARG A 534 2.33 -10.57 -4.99
CA ARG A 534 3.71 -10.24 -4.67
C ARG A 534 4.04 -8.84 -5.17
N ILE A 535 4.82 -8.13 -4.38
CA ILE A 535 5.40 -6.82 -4.72
C ILE A 535 6.82 -6.72 -4.20
N CYS A 536 7.56 -5.72 -4.69
CA CYS A 536 8.84 -5.30 -4.12
C CYS A 536 8.71 -3.87 -3.59
N MET A 537 9.14 -3.64 -2.35
CA MET A 537 9.14 -2.33 -1.70
C MET A 537 10.55 -1.72 -1.74
N TYR A 538 10.64 -0.43 -2.03
CA TYR A 538 11.91 0.31 -2.12
C TYR A 538 12.92 -0.23 -3.15
N GLY A 539 12.48 -0.99 -4.15
CA GLY A 539 13.30 -1.21 -5.35
C GLY A 539 13.64 0.14 -5.97
N ASP A 540 14.90 0.31 -6.39
CA ASP A 540 15.48 1.52 -6.96
C ASP A 540 15.60 2.74 -6.01
N ALA A 541 15.05 2.68 -4.79
CA ALA A 541 15.17 3.76 -3.82
C ALA A 541 16.63 3.99 -3.38
N PRO A 542 17.05 5.23 -3.07
CA PRO A 542 18.38 5.48 -2.52
C PRO A 542 18.57 4.82 -1.15
N PHE A 543 19.76 4.30 -0.87
CA PHE A 543 20.12 3.84 0.48
C PHE A 543 20.28 5.01 1.47
N PRO A 544 20.25 4.76 2.79
CA PRO A 544 20.34 5.81 3.80
C PRO A 544 21.49 6.81 3.60
N GLU A 545 22.66 6.33 3.20
CA GLU A 545 23.86 7.11 2.94
C GLU A 545 23.85 7.89 1.61
N GLU A 546 22.98 7.52 0.68
CA GLU A 546 22.83 8.16 -0.64
C GLU A 546 21.65 9.15 -0.68
N LEU A 547 20.77 9.10 0.31
CA LEU A 547 19.50 9.82 0.29
C LEU A 547 19.72 11.34 0.24
N SER A 548 19.18 11.95 -0.81
CA SER A 548 19.28 13.38 -1.05
C SER A 548 17.99 13.92 -1.66
N LYS A 549 17.84 15.25 -1.68
CA LYS A 549 16.68 15.89 -2.34
C LYS A 549 16.59 15.55 -3.84
N ALA A 550 17.70 15.20 -4.48
CA ALA A 550 17.75 14.92 -5.92
C ALA A 550 17.23 13.52 -6.28
N ASN A 551 17.36 12.53 -5.38
CA ASN A 551 17.01 11.14 -5.65
C ASN A 551 15.84 10.60 -4.79
N ALA A 552 15.26 11.43 -3.91
CA ALA A 552 14.24 11.00 -2.96
C ALA A 552 12.84 10.73 -3.54
N ASP A 553 12.57 11.09 -4.80
CA ASP A 553 11.19 11.14 -5.31
C ASP A 553 10.91 10.19 -6.48
N PHE A 554 11.68 10.31 -7.57
CA PHE A 554 11.42 9.61 -8.83
C PHE A 554 12.12 8.26 -8.97
N TRP A 555 12.57 7.67 -7.86
CA TRP A 555 13.24 6.37 -7.84
C TRP A 555 12.31 5.22 -8.30
N VAL A 556 10.99 5.36 -8.16
CA VAL A 556 9.98 4.38 -8.64
C VAL A 556 9.89 4.25 -10.17
N TYR A 557 10.49 5.18 -10.91
CA TYR A 557 10.53 5.14 -12.37
C TYR A 557 11.92 4.67 -12.81
N PRO A 558 12.05 3.70 -13.73
CA PRO A 558 13.38 3.26 -14.18
C PRO A 558 14.08 4.38 -14.95
N GLU A 559 15.41 4.48 -14.87
CA GLU A 559 16.16 5.42 -15.70
C GLU A 559 16.14 5.00 -17.18
N GLN A 560 16.08 5.98 -18.08
CA GLN A 560 16.34 5.73 -19.50
C GLN A 560 17.84 5.48 -19.64
N LYS A 561 18.25 4.23 -19.90
CA LYS A 561 19.64 3.97 -20.28
C LYS A 561 19.90 4.75 -21.58
N GLU A 562 20.89 5.64 -21.59
CA GLU A 562 21.41 6.17 -22.84
C GLU A 562 21.82 4.96 -23.67
N VAL A 563 21.15 4.74 -24.80
CA VAL A 563 21.64 3.82 -25.81
C VAL A 563 22.95 4.43 -26.29
N GLN A 564 24.08 3.94 -25.78
CA GLN A 564 25.38 4.23 -26.35
C GLN A 564 25.34 3.70 -27.78
N SER A 565 25.11 4.61 -28.73
CA SER A 565 25.13 4.36 -30.16
C SER A 565 26.53 4.13 -30.68
#